data_AF-I3YJK4-F1
#
_entry.id   AF-I3YJK4-F1
#
_cell.length_a   1.000
_cell.length_b   1.000
_cell.length_c   1.000
_cell.angle_alpha   90.00
_cell.angle_beta   90.00
_cell.angle_gamma   90.00
#
_symmetry.space_group_name_H-M   'P 1'
#
loop_
_entity.id
_entity.type
_entity.pdbx_description
1 polymer ?
#
loop_
_entity_poly.entity_id
_entity_poly.type
_entity_poly.pdbx_seq_one_letter_code
_entity_poly.pdbx_strand_id
1 'polypeptide(L)'
;MATSVMEKQQKWLLRQFHTLCSRLRLSAEEKAAIIEGYGVESSADINNDDLMNICRALEKRLDSNAVKLDRLRKQVIAAIGGWLRMQGKPENIADIKAIACRATKSDNFNRIPPERLRNVYNAFLNKQKDSRMIDELVSMAIYSQSEQRQIPN
;
A
#
# COMPACT_ATOMS: atom_id res chain seq x y z
N MET A 1 22.61 -33.64 -27.07
CA MET A 1 21.88 -32.79 -28.03
C MET A 1 22.03 -31.34 -27.61
N ALA A 2 22.60 -30.47 -28.45
CA ALA A 2 22.75 -29.06 -28.13
C ALA A 2 21.38 -28.38 -28.23
N THR A 3 20.79 -27.98 -27.10
CA THR A 3 19.55 -27.19 -27.10
C THR A 3 19.77 -25.90 -27.88
N SER A 4 18.88 -25.60 -28.82
CA SER A 4 18.93 -24.39 -29.64
C SER A 4 18.96 -23.14 -28.75
N VAL A 5 19.61 -22.07 -29.21
CA VAL A 5 19.66 -20.77 -28.51
C VAL A 5 18.23 -20.29 -28.16
N MET A 6 17.27 -20.54 -29.06
CA MET A 6 15.87 -20.17 -28.88
C MET A 6 15.19 -20.95 -27.73
N GLU A 7 15.49 -22.24 -27.57
CA GLU A 7 14.95 -23.06 -26.46
C GLU A 7 15.51 -22.63 -25.10
N LYS A 8 16.79 -22.20 -25.07
CA LYS A 8 17.41 -21.66 -23.85
C LYS A 8 16.76 -20.34 -23.45
N GLN A 9 16.47 -19.47 -24.42
CA GLN A 9 15.78 -18.20 -24.20
C GLN A 9 14.36 -18.43 -23.67
N GLN A 10 13.60 -19.34 -24.27
CA GLN A 10 12.24 -19.67 -23.83
C GLN A 10 12.23 -20.17 -22.38
N LYS A 11 13.12 -21.10 -22.02
CA LYS A 11 13.24 -21.61 -20.64
C LYS A 11 13.57 -20.50 -19.64
N TRP A 12 14.42 -19.55 -20.03
CA TRP A 12 14.74 -18.40 -19.17
C TRP A 12 13.52 -17.48 -18.98
N LEU A 13 12.81 -17.17 -20.05
CA LEU A 13 11.59 -16.34 -20.01
C LEU A 13 10.48 -17.00 -19.18
N LEU A 14 10.30 -18.32 -19.25
CA LEU A 14 9.31 -19.04 -18.45
C LEU A 14 9.62 -18.97 -16.95
N ARG A 15 10.90 -19.09 -16.58
CA ARG A 15 11.34 -18.92 -15.19
C ARG A 15 11.08 -17.50 -14.70
N GLN A 16 11.37 -16.49 -15.53
CA GLN A 16 11.08 -15.10 -15.23
C GLN A 16 9.58 -14.87 -15.03
N PHE A 17 8.75 -15.33 -15.96
CA PHE A 17 7.30 -15.22 -15.89
C PHE A 17 6.76 -15.79 -14.56
N HIS A 18 7.11 -17.03 -14.20
CA HIS A 18 6.64 -17.62 -12.94
C HIS A 18 7.17 -16.90 -11.70
N THR A 19 8.42 -16.42 -11.73
CA THR A 19 8.98 -15.61 -10.64
C THR A 19 8.18 -14.32 -10.46
N LEU A 20 7.84 -13.64 -11.54
CA LEU A 20 7.04 -12.41 -11.52
C LEU A 20 5.61 -12.66 -11.05
N CYS A 21 4.97 -13.75 -11.48
CA CYS A 21 3.66 -14.16 -10.98
C CYS A 21 3.68 -14.36 -9.45
N SER A 22 4.68 -15.08 -8.93
CA SER A 22 4.85 -15.27 -7.49
C SER A 22 5.09 -13.96 -6.74
N ARG A 23 5.92 -13.06 -7.29
CA ARG A 23 6.19 -11.75 -6.68
C ARG A 23 4.97 -10.84 -6.65
N LEU A 24 4.13 -10.91 -7.69
CA LEU A 24 2.86 -10.18 -7.77
C LEU A 24 1.74 -10.84 -6.96
N ARG A 25 1.97 -12.05 -6.42
CA ARG A 25 0.97 -12.87 -5.72
C ARG A 25 -0.28 -13.12 -6.57
N LEU A 26 -0.08 -13.35 -7.87
CA LEU A 26 -1.19 -13.69 -8.77
C LEU A 26 -1.80 -15.02 -8.35
N SER A 27 -3.13 -15.09 -8.32
CA SER A 27 -3.84 -16.35 -8.11
C SER A 27 -3.66 -17.27 -9.32
N ALA A 28 -4.02 -18.55 -9.16
CA ALA A 28 -4.01 -19.51 -10.26
C ALA A 28 -4.95 -19.06 -11.40
N GLU A 29 -6.11 -18.48 -11.04
CA GLU A 29 -7.09 -17.93 -11.97
C GLU A 29 -6.54 -16.72 -12.74
N GLU A 30 -5.91 -15.76 -12.05
CA GLU A 30 -5.30 -14.60 -12.70
C GLU A 30 -4.17 -15.02 -13.65
N LYS A 31 -3.38 -16.03 -13.25
CA LYS A 31 -2.33 -16.57 -14.10
C LYS A 31 -2.90 -17.27 -15.34
N ALA A 32 -3.97 -18.06 -15.17
CA ALA A 32 -4.66 -18.72 -16.27
C ALA A 32 -5.27 -17.71 -17.25
N ALA A 33 -5.92 -16.67 -16.73
CA ALA A 33 -6.48 -15.59 -17.56
C ALA A 33 -5.42 -14.85 -18.37
N ILE A 34 -4.21 -14.65 -17.83
CA ILE A 34 -3.09 -14.09 -18.60
C ILE A 34 -2.71 -15.03 -19.75
N ILE A 35 -2.60 -16.33 -19.50
CA ILE A 35 -2.20 -17.33 -20.49
C ILE A 35 -3.27 -17.47 -21.59
N GLU A 36 -4.54 -17.55 -21.20
CA GLU A 36 -5.70 -17.62 -22.10
C GLU A 36 -5.81 -16.37 -22.99
N GLY A 37 -5.40 -15.20 -22.48
CA GLY A 37 -5.34 -13.96 -23.27
C GLY A 37 -4.41 -14.02 -24.49
N TYR A 38 -3.50 -15.01 -24.54
CA TYR A 38 -2.64 -15.30 -25.70
C TYR A 38 -3.14 -16.50 -26.53
N GLY A 39 -4.34 -17.00 -26.24
CA GLY A 39 -4.97 -18.08 -27.00
C GLY A 39 -4.37 -19.47 -26.78
N VAL A 40 -3.67 -19.69 -25.66
CA VAL A 40 -3.04 -20.97 -25.33
C VAL A 40 -3.46 -21.46 -23.95
N GLU A 41 -3.31 -22.77 -23.69
CA GLU A 41 -3.68 -23.39 -22.41
C GLU A 41 -2.50 -23.46 -21.43
N SER A 42 -1.27 -23.50 -21.96
CA SER A 42 -0.05 -23.58 -21.16
C SER A 42 0.87 -22.40 -21.45
N SER A 43 1.52 -21.90 -20.40
CA SER A 43 2.58 -20.91 -20.57
C SER A 43 3.74 -21.42 -21.43
N ALA A 44 3.95 -22.74 -21.49
CA ALA A 44 4.99 -23.35 -22.33
C ALA A 44 4.73 -23.19 -23.84
N ASP A 45 3.47 -22.95 -24.24
CA ASP A 45 3.07 -22.82 -25.63
C ASP A 45 3.13 -21.37 -26.14
N ILE A 46 3.43 -20.41 -25.24
CA ILE A 46 3.61 -19.00 -25.57
C ILE A 46 4.94 -18.82 -26.31
N ASN A 47 4.91 -18.08 -27.43
CA ASN A 47 6.11 -17.75 -28.19
C ASN A 47 7.05 -16.81 -27.39
N ASN A 48 8.32 -16.75 -27.79
CA ASN A 48 9.33 -15.99 -27.05
C ASN A 48 9.02 -14.48 -26.98
N ASP A 49 8.50 -13.90 -28.06
CA ASP A 49 8.23 -12.46 -28.14
C ASP A 49 7.07 -12.07 -27.22
N ASP A 50 5.98 -12.84 -27.24
CA ASP A 50 4.84 -12.67 -26.35
C ASP A 50 5.23 -12.90 -24.90
N LEU A 51 5.99 -13.96 -24.61
CA LEU A 51 6.45 -14.24 -23.25
C LEU A 51 7.36 -13.11 -22.70
N MET A 52 8.18 -12.50 -23.58
CA MET A 52 8.98 -11.34 -23.24
C MET A 52 8.12 -10.09 -23.00
N ASN A 53 7.08 -9.88 -23.79
CA ASN A 53 6.11 -8.79 -23.59
C ASN A 53 5.34 -8.96 -22.26
N ILE A 54 4.93 -10.18 -21.93
CA ILE A 54 4.29 -10.51 -20.64
C ILE A 54 5.23 -10.19 -19.49
N CYS A 55 6.48 -10.64 -19.54
CA CYS A 55 7.46 -10.38 -18.48
C CYS A 55 7.64 -8.86 -18.26
N ARG A 56 7.80 -8.08 -19.33
CA ARG A 56 7.90 -6.60 -19.25
C ARG A 56 6.65 -5.96 -18.65
N ALA A 57 5.47 -6.42 -19.02
CA ALA A 57 4.21 -5.91 -18.47
C ALA A 57 4.07 -6.22 -16.96
N LEU A 58 4.45 -7.43 -16.54
CA LEU A 58 4.44 -7.84 -15.13
C LEU A 58 5.48 -7.08 -14.30
N GLU A 59 6.68 -6.86 -14.84
CA GLU A 59 7.70 -6.02 -14.20
C GLU A 59 7.18 -4.59 -13.97
N LYS A 60 6.61 -3.97 -15.02
CA LYS A 60 6.02 -2.63 -14.90
C LYS A 60 4.89 -2.58 -13.85
N ARG A 61 4.06 -3.62 -13.77
CA ARG A 61 3.01 -3.74 -12.73
C ARG A 61 3.62 -3.85 -11.34
N LEU A 62 4.70 -4.62 -11.19
CA LEU A 62 5.42 -4.78 -9.93
C LEU A 62 6.03 -3.47 -9.45
N ASP A 63 6.66 -2.71 -10.35
CA ASP A 63 7.24 -1.40 -10.04
C ASP A 63 6.14 -0.40 -9.64
N SER A 64 5.02 -0.36 -10.37
CA SER A 64 3.88 0.48 -10.01
C SER A 64 3.33 0.13 -8.62
N ASN A 65 3.24 -1.16 -8.28
CA ASN A 65 2.81 -1.59 -6.96
C ASN A 65 3.80 -1.21 -5.85
N ALA A 66 5.10 -1.28 -6.13
CA ALA A 66 6.13 -0.82 -5.20
C ALA A 66 6.01 0.69 -4.91
N VAL A 67 5.78 1.51 -5.95
CA VAL A 67 5.53 2.95 -5.82
C VAL A 67 4.27 3.23 -5.01
N LYS A 68 3.16 2.53 -5.28
CA LYS A 68 1.91 2.66 -4.51
C LYS A 68 2.12 2.30 -3.04
N LEU A 69 2.87 1.25 -2.75
CA LEU A 69 3.16 0.80 -1.39
C LEU A 69 4.06 1.79 -0.64
N ASP A 70 5.06 2.37 -1.30
CA ASP A 70 5.88 3.45 -0.74
C ASP A 70 5.04 4.69 -0.40
N ARG A 71 4.13 5.08 -1.29
CA ARG A 71 3.19 6.18 -1.02
C ARG A 71 2.32 5.89 0.20
N LEU A 72 1.76 4.69 0.34
CA LEU A 72 0.97 4.30 1.51
C LEU A 72 1.79 4.37 2.80
N ARG A 73 3.05 3.91 2.78
CA ARG A 73 3.95 4.00 3.92
C ARG A 73 4.18 5.45 4.35
N LYS A 74 4.45 6.34 3.39
CA LYS A 74 4.60 7.78 3.66
C LYS A 74 3.32 8.41 4.23
N GLN A 75 2.16 8.03 3.72
CA GLN A 75 0.87 8.49 4.24
C GLN A 75 0.62 8.05 5.68
N VAL A 76 0.94 6.80 6.02
CA VAL A 76 0.85 6.30 7.40
C VAL A 76 1.77 7.08 8.33
N ILE A 77 3.01 7.34 7.91
CA ILE A 77 3.95 8.14 8.70
C ILE A 77 3.40 9.54 8.95
N ALA A 78 2.88 10.20 7.92
CA ALA A 78 2.28 11.53 8.04
C ALA A 78 1.04 11.54 8.94
N ALA A 79 0.17 10.53 8.84
CA ALA A 79 -1.04 10.45 9.67
C ALA A 79 -0.74 10.21 11.15
N ILE A 80 0.24 9.36 11.47
CA ILE A 80 0.65 9.14 12.87
C ILE A 80 1.39 10.37 13.40
N GLY A 81 2.32 10.94 12.62
CA GLY A 81 3.06 12.14 12.99
C GLY A 81 2.14 13.33 13.25
N GLY A 82 1.15 13.56 12.37
CA GLY A 82 0.14 14.59 12.55
C GLY A 82 -0.67 14.42 13.84
N TRP A 83 -1.05 13.18 14.18
CA TRP A 83 -1.72 12.90 15.45
C TRP A 83 -0.82 13.17 16.66
N LEU A 84 0.44 12.73 16.64
CA LEU A 84 1.39 13.00 17.72
C LEU A 84 1.60 14.50 17.94
N ARG A 85 1.71 15.27 16.85
CA ARG A 85 1.85 16.73 16.90
C ARG A 85 0.65 17.41 17.55
N MET A 86 -0.58 16.98 17.22
CA MET A 86 -1.80 17.49 17.87
C MET A 86 -1.82 17.19 19.37
N GLN A 87 -1.22 16.09 19.80
CA GLN A 87 -1.10 15.70 21.21
C GLN A 87 0.10 16.34 21.92
N GLY A 88 0.86 17.23 21.25
CA GLY A 88 2.06 17.85 21.80
C GLY A 88 3.22 16.88 22.04
N LYS A 89 3.22 15.71 21.38
CA LYS A 89 4.25 14.68 21.54
C LYS A 89 5.34 14.81 20.46
N PRO A 90 6.59 14.38 20.74
CA PRO A 90 7.66 14.40 19.75
C PRO A 90 7.37 13.50 18.54
N GLU A 91 7.68 13.99 17.34
CA GLU A 91 7.45 13.33 16.04
C GLU A 91 8.72 12.60 15.56
N ASN A 92 9.17 11.59 16.30
CA ASN A 92 10.30 10.78 15.84
C ASN A 92 9.84 9.70 14.85
N ILE A 93 10.53 9.58 13.70
CA ILE A 93 10.26 8.56 12.68
C ILE A 93 10.36 7.14 13.27
N ALA A 94 11.29 6.89 14.19
CA ALA A 94 11.42 5.59 14.83
C ALA A 94 10.17 5.22 15.65
N ASP A 95 9.66 6.19 16.43
CA ASP A 95 8.47 6.01 17.26
C ASP A 95 7.22 5.86 16.41
N ILE A 96 7.08 6.63 15.34
CA ILE A 96 5.98 6.53 14.37
C ILE A 96 5.95 5.12 13.75
N LYS A 97 7.10 4.60 13.30
CA LYS A 97 7.21 3.24 12.77
C LYS A 97 6.87 2.19 13.83
N ALA A 98 7.33 2.37 15.07
CA ALA A 98 7.03 1.47 16.16
C ALA A 98 5.52 1.43 16.48
N ILE A 99 4.84 2.59 16.47
CA ILE A 99 3.39 2.67 16.63
C ILE A 99 2.67 1.92 15.51
N ALA A 100 3.06 2.13 14.25
CA ALA A 100 2.46 1.43 13.12
C ALA A 100 2.66 -0.09 13.21
N CYS A 101 3.85 -0.55 13.59
CA CYS A 101 4.16 -1.96 13.83
C CYS A 101 3.27 -2.56 14.93
N ARG A 102 3.14 -1.87 16.08
CA ARG A 102 2.26 -2.30 17.19
C ARG A 102 0.80 -2.36 16.76
N ALA A 103 0.31 -1.36 16.03
CA ALA A 103 -1.07 -1.30 15.54
C ALA A 103 -1.41 -2.43 14.56
N THR A 104 -0.39 -2.93 13.83
CA THR A 104 -0.56 -3.96 12.79
C THR A 104 -0.08 -5.35 13.20
N LYS A 105 0.43 -5.50 14.44
CA LYS A 105 1.07 -6.73 14.94
C LYS A 105 2.14 -7.25 13.98
N SER A 106 2.96 -6.34 13.46
CA SER A 106 4.04 -6.64 12.52
C SER A 106 5.38 -6.20 13.09
N ASP A 107 6.43 -7.02 12.93
CA ASP A 107 7.75 -6.72 13.50
C ASP A 107 8.50 -5.62 12.73
N ASN A 108 8.16 -5.45 11.44
CA ASN A 108 8.84 -4.52 10.57
C ASN A 108 7.84 -3.71 9.74
N PHE A 109 7.98 -2.39 9.78
CA PHE A 109 7.15 -1.44 9.04
C PHE A 109 7.13 -1.70 7.54
N ASN A 110 8.27 -2.12 6.97
CA ASN A 110 8.37 -2.41 5.55
C ASN A 110 7.65 -3.71 5.15
N ARG A 111 7.34 -4.59 6.12
CA ARG A 111 6.61 -5.84 5.88
C ARG A 111 5.09 -5.71 6.08
N ILE A 112 4.61 -4.55 6.53
CA ILE A 112 3.17 -4.33 6.74
C ILE A 112 2.44 -4.42 5.39
N PRO A 113 1.41 -5.27 5.27
CA PRO A 113 0.60 -5.38 4.06
C PRO A 113 -0.14 -4.06 3.73
N PRO A 114 -0.40 -3.77 2.45
CA PRO A 114 -1.03 -2.52 2.02
C PRO A 114 -2.42 -2.29 2.63
N GLU A 115 -3.19 -3.35 2.85
CA GLU A 115 -4.50 -3.27 3.52
C GLU A 115 -4.36 -2.78 4.97
N ARG A 116 -3.42 -3.36 5.71
CA ARG A 116 -3.13 -2.96 7.10
C ARG A 116 -2.62 -1.53 7.18
N LEU A 117 -1.78 -1.11 6.22
CA LEU A 117 -1.35 0.30 6.12
C LEU A 117 -2.55 1.24 5.92
N ARG A 118 -3.51 0.90 5.05
CA ARG A 118 -4.72 1.71 4.84
C ARG A 118 -5.57 1.82 6.10
N ASN A 119 -5.74 0.72 6.82
CA ASN A 119 -6.52 0.70 8.06
C ASN A 119 -5.89 1.62 9.12
N VAL A 120 -4.57 1.54 9.29
CA VAL A 120 -3.83 2.42 10.20
C VAL A 120 -3.97 3.88 9.76
N TYR A 121 -3.72 4.16 8.48
CA TYR A 121 -3.85 5.51 7.94
C TYR A 121 -5.23 6.11 8.23
N ASN A 122 -6.31 5.40 7.89
CA ASN A 122 -7.68 5.85 8.10
C ASN A 122 -8.01 6.04 9.59
N ALA A 123 -7.55 5.13 10.45
CA ALA A 123 -7.78 5.23 11.89
C ALA A 123 -7.15 6.49 12.50
N PHE A 124 -5.89 6.79 12.17
CA PHE A 124 -5.23 8.00 12.64
C PHE A 124 -5.79 9.27 12.00
N LEU A 125 -6.15 9.22 10.71
CA LEU A 125 -6.76 10.35 10.03
C LEU A 125 -8.12 10.73 10.63
N ASN A 126 -8.97 9.74 10.92
CA ASN A 126 -10.27 9.99 11.56
C ASN A 126 -10.09 10.57 12.96
N LYS A 127 -9.17 10.02 13.76
CA LYS A 127 -8.83 10.59 15.08
C LYS A 127 -8.44 12.08 15.00
N GLN A 128 -7.61 12.46 14.02
CA GLN A 128 -7.25 13.86 13.83
C GLN A 128 -8.45 14.75 13.47
N LYS A 129 -9.38 14.25 12.64
CA LYS A 129 -10.58 14.99 12.24
C LYS A 129 -11.54 15.14 13.42
N ASP A 130 -11.81 14.05 14.12
CA ASP A 130 -12.73 14.01 15.25
C ASP A 130 -12.23 14.93 16.38
N SER A 131 -10.92 14.92 16.66
CA SER A 131 -10.33 15.82 17.65
C SER A 131 -10.50 17.29 17.28
N ARG A 132 -10.27 17.67 16.01
CA ARG A 132 -10.49 19.06 15.57
C ARG A 132 -11.95 19.48 15.67
N MET A 133 -12.86 18.59 15.27
CA MET A 133 -14.29 18.84 15.38
C MET A 133 -14.71 19.03 16.84
N ILE A 134 -14.18 18.22 17.76
CA ILE A 134 -14.44 18.38 19.19
C ILE A 134 -13.91 19.73 19.68
N ASP A 135 -12.69 20.11 19.32
CA ASP A 135 -12.09 21.39 19.71
C ASP A 135 -12.93 22.58 19.21
N GLU A 136 -13.44 22.51 17.97
CA GLU A 136 -14.35 23.51 17.40
C GLU A 136 -15.68 23.60 18.16
N LEU A 137 -16.32 22.46 18.45
CA LEU A 137 -17.58 22.42 19.20
C LEU A 137 -17.43 22.94 20.63
N VAL A 138 -16.35 22.58 21.31
CA VAL A 138 -16.04 23.08 22.66
C VAL A 138 -15.82 24.58 22.62
N SER A 139 -15.06 25.07 21.64
CA SER A 139 -14.83 26.50 21.44
C SER A 139 -16.13 27.27 21.25
N MET A 140 -17.01 26.80 20.35
CA MET A 140 -18.34 27.41 20.12
C MET A 140 -19.21 27.43 21.39
N ALA A 141 -19.22 26.32 22.14
CA ALA A 141 -19.99 26.23 23.39
C ALA A 141 -19.50 27.26 24.43
N ILE A 142 -18.19 27.43 24.57
CA ILE A 142 -17.59 28.42 25.49
C ILE A 142 -17.97 29.84 25.08
N TYR A 143 -17.89 30.19 23.80
CA TYR A 143 -18.26 31.52 23.31
C TYR A 143 -19.75 31.83 23.52
N SER A 144 -20.64 30.87 23.29
CA SER A 144 -22.08 31.04 23.52
C SER A 144 -22.44 31.28 25.00
N GLN A 145 -21.70 30.67 25.93
CA GLN A 145 -21.90 30.88 27.37
C GLN A 145 -21.38 32.24 27.85
N SER A 146 -20.32 32.77 27.24
CA SER A 146 -19.84 34.12 27.55
C SER A 146 -20.82 35.22 27.11
N GLU A 147 -21.46 35.07 25.94
CA GLU A 147 -22.45 36.04 25.46
C GLU A 147 -23.70 36.09 26.36
N GLN A 148 -24.18 34.95 26.85
CA GLN A 148 -25.32 34.89 27.76
C GLN A 148 -25.05 35.52 29.14
N ARG A 149 -23.79 35.60 29.57
CA ARG A 149 -23.40 36.25 30.84
C ARG A 149 -23.21 37.77 30.73
N GLN A 150 -23.21 38.32 29.52
CA GLN A 150 -22.93 39.74 29.27
C GLN A 150 -24.16 40.58 28.94
N ILE A 151 -25.38 40.00 29.02
CA ILE A 151 -26.63 40.75 28.92
C ILE A 151 -26.89 41.40 30.30
N PRO A 152 -26.68 42.72 30.48
CA PRO A 152 -27.07 43.39 31.71
C PRO A 152 -28.60 43.54 31.71
N ASN A 153 -29.21 43.32 32.87
CA ASN A 153 -30.61 43.64 33.13
C ASN A 153 -30.78 45.16 33.28
#